data_AF-A0A380FN10-F1
#
_entry.id   AF-A0A380FN10-F1
#
_cell.length_a   1.000
_cell.length_b   1.000
_cell.length_c   1.000
_cell.angle_alpha   90.00
_cell.angle_beta   90.00
_cell.angle_gamma   90.00
#
_symmetry.space_group_name_H-M   'P 1'
#
loop_
_entity.id
_entity.type
_entity.pdbx_description
1 polymer ?
#
loop_
_entity_poly.entity_id
_entity_poly.type
_entity_poly.pdbx_seq_one_letter_code
_entity_poly.pdbx_strand_id
1 'polypeptide(L)' 'MDNSVNLLKTLTDIDGIAGHEMEVKSTMKAYLTPVSDEIVEDNLGGIFAKKTATDGHKNINGRWSLR' A
#
# COMPACT_ATOMS: atom_id res chain seq x y z
N MET A 1 8.12 -2.63 18.28
CA MET A 1 6.83 -3.24 17.88
C MET A 1 5.80 -2.17 17.49
N ASP A 2 6.12 -0.89 17.68
CA ASP A 2 5.16 0.23 17.58
C ASP A 2 4.78 0.62 16.15
N ASN A 3 5.66 0.40 15.17
CA ASN A 3 5.42 0.85 13.79
C ASN A 3 4.25 0.13 13.10
N SER A 4 4.10 -1.18 13.33
CA SER A 4 3.01 -1.96 12.76
C SER A 4 1.66 -1.65 13.41
N VAL A 5 1.67 -1.37 14.72
CA VAL A 5 0.46 -0.99 15.48
C VAL A 5 0.00 0.41 15.08
N ASN A 6 0.92 1.35 14.91
CA ASN A 6 0.60 2.69 14.39
C ASN A 6 0.07 2.63 12.96
N LEU A 7 0.66 1.82 12.08
CA LEU A 7 0.13 1.60 10.73
C LEU A 7 -1.32 1.08 10.78
N LEU A 8 -1.58 0.05 11.60
CA LEU A 8 -2.92 -0.51 11.73
C LEU A 8 -3.92 0.56 12.19
N LYS A 9 -3.53 1.38 13.17
CA LYS A 9 -4.34 2.47 13.70
C LYS A 9 -4.64 3.53 12.63
N THR A 10 -3.62 3.99 11.91
CA THR A 10 -3.80 4.98 10.83
C THR A 10 -4.73 4.45 9.73
N LEU A 11 -4.64 3.17 9.39
CA LEU A 11 -5.51 2.56 8.39
C LEU A 11 -6.97 2.42 8.86
N THR A 12 -7.21 2.19 10.14
CA THR A 12 -8.57 2.09 10.70
C THR A 12 -9.22 3.45 10.98
N ASP A 13 -8.42 4.51 11.18
CA ASP A 13 -8.91 5.86 11.43
C ASP A 13 -9.34 6.59 10.13
N ILE A 14 -8.97 6.07 8.94
CA ILE A 14 -9.32 6.70 7.66
C ILE A 14 -10.68 6.20 7.17
N ASP A 15 -11.52 7.13 6.72
CA ASP A 15 -12.83 6.84 6.12
C ASP A 15 -12.69 6.27 4.70
N GLY A 16 -12.58 4.94 4.61
CA GLY A 16 -12.53 4.18 3.36
C GLY A 16 -13.89 3.75 2.83
N ILE A 17 -14.86 4.67 2.73
CA ILE A 17 -16.20 4.35 2.18
C ILE A 17 -16.05 4.01 0.69
N ALA A 18 -16.72 2.94 0.22
CA ALA A 18 -16.68 2.52 -1.18
C ALA A 18 -17.03 3.68 -2.13
N GLY A 19 -16.11 4.03 -3.03
CA GLY A 19 -16.22 5.19 -3.93
C GLY A 19 -15.53 6.47 -3.46
N HIS A 20 -15.07 6.55 -2.22
CA HIS A 20 -14.28 7.66 -1.65
C HIS A 20 -12.89 7.22 -1.14
N GLU A 21 -12.31 6.21 -1.77
CA GLU A 21 -11.08 5.51 -1.34
C GLU A 21 -9.78 6.30 -1.62
N MET A 22 -9.89 7.52 -2.16
CA MET A 22 -8.74 8.36 -2.54
C MET A 22 -7.79 8.64 -1.37
N GLU A 23 -8.32 8.84 -0.17
CA GLU A 23 -7.53 9.17 1.01
C GLU A 23 -6.76 7.95 1.58
N VAL A 24 -7.42 6.79 1.63
CA VAL A 24 -6.79 5.50 1.93
C VAL A 24 -5.69 5.21 0.91
N LYS A 25 -5.99 5.43 -0.37
CA LYS A 25 -5.06 5.21 -1.49
C LYS A 25 -3.81 6.09 -1.36
N SER A 26 -3.98 7.37 -1.07
CA SER A 26 -2.87 8.32 -0.87
C SER A 26 -1.98 7.93 0.31
N THR A 27 -2.59 7.58 1.44
CA THR A 27 -1.87 7.14 2.65
C THR A 27 -1.08 5.87 2.39
N MET A 28 -1.68 4.89 1.70
CA MET A 28 -1.01 3.64 1.37
C MET A 28 0.15 3.86 0.39
N LYS A 29 -0.03 4.74 -0.59
CA LYS A 29 1.04 5.13 -1.52
C LYS A 29 2.20 5.80 -0.79
N ALA A 30 1.93 6.70 0.16
CA ALA A 30 2.96 7.35 0.96
C ALA A 30 3.75 6.34 1.82
N TYR A 31 3.07 5.31 2.35
CA TYR A 31 3.73 4.25 3.13
C TYR A 31 4.57 3.31 2.27
N LEU A 32 4.11 3.02 1.04
CA LEU A 32 4.80 2.14 0.10
C LEU A 32 5.98 2.84 -0.61
N THR A 33 5.91 4.14 -0.85
CA THR A 33 6.96 4.92 -1.55
C THR A 33 8.38 4.72 -0.98
N PRO A 34 8.65 4.82 0.33
CA PRO A 34 10.01 4.67 0.86
C PRO A 34 10.54 3.23 0.85
N VAL A 35 9.68 2.23 0.61
CA VAL A 35 10.05 0.81 0.69
C VAL A 35 10.02 0.11 -0.67
N SER A 36 9.64 0.81 -1.74
CA SER A 36 9.41 0.28 -3.09
C SER A 36 10.28 1.02 -4.11
N ASP A 37 10.75 0.30 -5.12
CA ASP A 37 11.46 0.90 -6.26
C ASP A 37 10.49 1.43 -7.31
N GLU A 38 9.31 0.80 -7.42
CA GLU A 38 8.28 1.15 -8.40
C GLU A 38 6.89 0.96 -7.77
N ILE A 39 5.97 1.90 -8.04
CA ILE A 39 4.56 1.80 -7.64
C ILE A 39 3.71 1.70 -8.91
N VAL A 40 2.89 0.65 -9.00
CA VAL A 40 1.97 0.38 -10.10
C VAL A 40 0.55 0.47 -9.57
N GLU A 41 -0.34 1.15 -10.29
CA GLU A 41 -1.76 1.25 -9.97
C GLU A 41 -2.58 0.51 -11.02
N ASP A 42 -3.68 -0.11 -10.62
CA ASP A 42 -4.66 -0.67 -11.56
C ASP A 42 -5.80 0.32 -11.86
N ASN A 43 -6.58 0.04 -12.91
CA ASN A 43 -7.75 0.84 -13.29
C ASN A 43 -8.97 0.62 -12.38
N LEU A 44 -8.85 -0.20 -11.33
CA LEU A 44 -9.92 -0.58 -10.40
C LEU A 44 -9.72 0.02 -9.00
N GLY A 45 -8.60 0.69 -8.73
CA GLY A 45 -8.28 1.34 -7.45
C GLY A 45 -7.17 0.66 -6.63
N GLY A 46 -6.68 -0.51 -7.05
CA GLY A 46 -5.58 -1.22 -6.42
C GLY A 46 -4.22 -0.55 -6.61
N ILE A 47 -3.39 -0.57 -5.56
CA ILE A 47 -1.98 -0.13 -5.60
C ILE A 47 -1.08 -1.34 -5.34
N PHE A 48 -0.04 -1.46 -6.15
CA PHE A 48 0.98 -2.48 -6.06
C PHE A 48 2.35 -1.83 -5.92
N ALA A 49 3.09 -2.26 -4.89
CA ALA A 49 4.48 -1.88 -4.69
C ALA A 49 5.40 -2.97 -5.22
N LYS A 50 6.30 -2.60 -6.12
CA LYS A 50 7.33 -3.48 -6.65
C LYS A 50 8.68 -3.08 -6.05
N LYS A 51 9.31 -4.05 -5.40
CA LYS A 51 10.67 -3.96 -4.89
C LYS A 51 11.52 -4.97 -5.63
N THR A 52 12.63 -4.52 -6.22
CA THR A 52 13.53 -5.37 -6.99
C THR A 52 14.67 -5.80 -6.07
N ALA A 53 14.60 -7.03 -5.55
CA ALA A 53 15.70 -7.60 -4.80
C ALA A 53 16.84 -8.04 -5.75
N THR A 54 18.07 -7.65 -5.43
CA THR A 54 19.29 -7.97 -6.20
C THR A 54 19.61 -9.47 -6.20
N ASP A 55 19.14 -10.20 -5.19
CA ASP A 55 19.26 -11.66 -5.07
C ASP A 55 17.96 -12.36 -5.46
N GLY A 56 17.77 -12.70 -6.74
CA GLY A 56 16.99 -13.82 -7.30
C GLY A 56 15.54 -14.12 -6.84
N HIS A 57 15.03 -13.47 -5.81
CA HIS A 57 13.82 -13.76 -5.08
C HIS A 57 12.88 -12.57 -5.28
N LYS A 58 12.02 -12.66 -6.29
CA LYS A 58 11.00 -11.66 -6.55
C LYS A 58 9.98 -11.68 -5.40
N ASN A 59 10.12 -10.78 -4.44
CA ASN A 59 9.19 -10.60 -3.34
C ASN A 59 8.23 -9.44 -3.65
N ILE A 60 6.98 -9.77 -3.98
CA ILE A 60 5.87 -8.82 -3.93
C ILE A 60 5.55 -8.53 -2.46
N ASN A 61 5.98 -7.37 -1.95
CA ASN A 61 5.87 -7.06 -0.52
C ASN A 61 4.50 -6.51 -0.10
N GLY A 62 3.53 -6.39 -1.00
CA GLY A 62 2.18 -5.98 -0.62
C GLY A 62 1.21 -6.05 -1.78
N ARG A 63 0.13 -6.83 -1.60
CA ARG A 63 -1.03 -6.87 -2.47
C ARG A 63 -2.24 -6.48 -1.63
N TRP A 64 -2.85 -5.34 -1.94
CA TRP A 64 -4.11 -4.90 -1.34
C TRP A 64 -5.14 -4.64 -2.43
N SER A 65 -6.29 -5.30 -2.30
CA SER A 65 -7.42 -5.20 -3.23
C SER A 65 -8.59 -4.62 -2.45
N LEU A 66 -9.09 -3.47 -2.87
CA LEU A 66 -10.36 -2.91 -2.41
C LEU A 66 -11.48 -3.63 -3.15
N ARG A 67 -11.84 -4.81 -2.65
CA ARG A 67 -13.07 -5.52 -3.03
C ARG A 67 -13.50 -6.44 -1.91
#